data_AF-A0A517YSI8-F1
#
_entry.id   AF-A0A517YSI8-F1
#
_cell.length_a   1.000
_cell.length_b   1.000
_cell.length_c   1.000
_cell.angle_alpha   90.00
_cell.angle_beta   90.00
_cell.angle_gamma   90.00
#
_symmetry.space_group_name_H-M   'P 1'
#
loop_
_entity.id
_entity.type
_entity.pdbx_description
1 polymer ?
#
loop_
_entity_poly.entity_id
_entity_poly.type
_entity_poly.pdbx_seq_one_letter_code
_entity_poly.pdbx_strand_id
1 'polypeptide(L)'
;MPNNPRQDAMTSKQVMLILAATLLLQVLAGCTLFQSEKIDPMDVQSTGIYPRRQLWAVVPLRNESGSALDPDRGARIADTLAGRLETQPGIDVLPVNRVLAAMESLQMTEITTPAEALTLRHVLEVDALVVGTISAFDAYDPPKLGLGIELYVDDNLPWFRGVGDLSTLQQSSTDTLSRPVGSNNSAYQQNRSHQPLTVAVGYFDAAEPGTRDLLKQYAKDRGVKPSDKNNWRLYRINMDLYTEFVAHIVSDRLMQSETLRLNPPPPLAPSHVDEDIDPEFF
;
A
#
# COMPACT_ATOMS: atom_id res chain seq x y z
N MET A 1 94.16 -17.64 10.21
CA MET A 1 93.11 -16.87 9.50
C MET A 1 92.32 -16.11 10.54
N PRO A 2 92.23 -14.76 10.44
CA PRO A 2 91.69 -13.93 11.50
C PRO A 2 90.19 -13.70 11.29
N ASN A 3 89.39 -13.89 12.32
CA ASN A 3 88.06 -13.31 12.41
C ASN A 3 87.96 -12.63 13.77
N ASN A 4 88.02 -11.30 13.77
CA ASN A 4 87.63 -10.50 14.91
C ASN A 4 86.63 -9.44 14.45
N PRO A 5 85.58 -9.17 15.22
CA PRO A 5 84.41 -8.42 14.81
C PRO A 5 84.56 -6.94 15.17
N ARG A 6 83.98 -6.08 14.33
CA ARG A 6 83.52 -4.75 14.74
C ARG A 6 82.10 -4.63 14.19
N GLN A 7 81.12 -4.94 15.05
CA GLN A 7 79.71 -4.72 14.80
C GLN A 7 79.41 -3.23 14.97
N ASP A 8 78.76 -2.68 13.96
CA ASP A 8 78.52 -1.27 13.75
C ASP A 8 77.55 -0.66 14.76
N ALA A 9 78.05 0.25 15.57
CA ALA A 9 77.27 1.15 16.40
C ALA A 9 76.86 2.40 15.60
N MET A 10 76.08 2.24 14.53
CA MET A 10 75.44 3.37 13.83
C MET A 10 74.14 2.93 13.17
N THR A 11 73.07 2.67 13.93
CA THR A 11 71.72 2.57 13.31
C THR A 11 70.55 2.84 14.25
N SER A 12 70.73 3.07 15.56
CA SER A 12 69.56 3.21 16.45
C SER A 12 68.77 4.51 16.22
N LYS A 13 69.45 5.66 16.03
CA LYS A 13 68.77 6.96 15.86
C LYS A 13 68.12 7.12 14.49
N GLN A 14 68.76 6.62 13.42
CA GLN A 14 68.21 6.71 12.07
C GLN A 14 67.03 5.75 11.87
N VAL A 15 67.08 4.54 12.45
CA VAL A 15 65.95 3.61 12.42
C VAL A 15 64.75 4.17 13.21
N MET A 16 64.99 4.84 14.34
CA MET A 16 63.91 5.45 15.13
C MET A 16 63.24 6.64 14.43
N LEU A 17 64.00 7.44 13.67
CA LEU A 17 63.46 8.55 12.88
C LEU A 17 62.62 8.07 11.70
N ILE A 18 63.02 6.99 11.03
CA ILE A 18 62.27 6.42 9.91
C ILE A 18 60.96 5.78 10.39
N LEU A 19 60.97 5.09 11.54
CA LEU A 19 59.75 4.54 12.16
C LEU A 19 58.77 5.63 12.61
N ALA A 20 59.28 6.72 13.19
CA ALA A 20 58.43 7.83 13.60
C ALA A 20 57.78 8.53 12.39
N ALA A 21 58.54 8.72 11.31
CA ALA A 21 58.02 9.35 10.08
C ALA A 21 56.99 8.46 9.36
N THR A 22 57.18 7.14 9.34
CA THR A 22 56.21 6.21 8.73
C THR A 22 54.93 6.08 9.55
N LEU A 23 55.02 6.10 10.88
CA LEU A 23 53.83 6.10 11.75
C LEU A 23 53.03 7.40 11.62
N LEU A 24 53.71 8.55 11.51
CA LEU A 24 53.06 9.84 11.31
C LEU A 24 52.33 9.90 9.95
N LEU A 25 52.92 9.34 8.89
CA LEU A 25 52.29 9.28 7.56
C LEU A 25 51.01 8.45 7.55
N GLN A 26 50.94 7.37 8.35
CA GLN A 26 49.73 6.54 8.46
C GLN A 26 48.58 7.24 9.18
N VAL A 27 48.87 8.11 10.16
CA VAL A 27 47.84 8.87 10.87
C VAL A 27 47.24 9.97 10.00
N LEU A 28 48.03 10.60 9.12
CA LEU A 28 47.51 11.64 8.22
C LEU A 28 46.67 11.08 7.05
N ALA A 29 46.89 9.83 6.63
CA ALA A 29 46.10 9.20 5.56
C ALA A 29 44.74 8.63 6.03
N GLY A 30 44.50 8.55 7.35
CA GLY A 30 43.27 7.97 7.92
C GLY A 30 42.05 8.88 7.91
N CYS A 31 42.20 10.18 7.70
CA CYS A 31 41.09 11.14 7.84
C CYS A 31 40.30 11.40 6.54
N THR A 32 40.71 10.88 5.38
CA THR A 32 39.99 11.09 4.11
C THR A 32 39.12 9.91 3.68
N LEU A 33 39.16 8.78 4.40
CA LEU A 33 38.27 7.63 4.17
C LEU A 33 36.93 7.74 4.90
N PHE A 34 36.78 8.73 5.80
CA PHE A 34 35.49 9.21 6.28
C PHE A 34 35.12 10.50 5.56
N GLN A 35 35.20 10.49 4.23
CA GLN A 35 34.29 11.32 3.47
C GLN A 35 32.91 10.74 3.76
N SER A 36 32.23 11.35 4.75
CA SER A 36 30.78 11.27 4.89
C SER A 36 30.27 11.42 3.49
N GLU A 37 29.74 10.33 2.93
CA GLU A 37 28.94 10.38 1.73
C GLU A 37 27.97 11.51 2.01
N LYS A 38 28.19 12.63 1.32
CA LYS A 38 27.20 13.67 1.24
C LYS A 38 26.07 12.88 0.62
N ILE A 39 25.13 12.47 1.46
CA ILE A 39 23.86 11.92 1.02
C ILE A 39 23.35 13.06 0.16
N ASP A 40 23.66 13.01 -1.14
CA ASP A 40 22.83 13.61 -2.15
C ASP A 40 21.44 13.20 -1.69
N PRO A 41 20.50 14.14 -1.46
CA PRO A 41 19.15 13.77 -1.12
C PRO A 41 18.74 12.80 -2.20
N MET A 42 18.79 11.50 -1.87
CA MET A 42 18.61 10.45 -2.83
C MET A 42 17.29 10.83 -3.46
N ASP A 43 17.36 11.01 -4.77
CA ASP A 43 16.42 10.42 -5.68
C ASP A 43 15.95 9.09 -5.06
N VAL A 44 15.02 9.18 -4.09
CA VAL A 44 14.15 8.12 -3.65
C VAL A 44 13.31 7.95 -4.88
N GLN A 45 13.86 7.22 -5.84
CA GLN A 45 13.15 6.74 -7.01
C GLN A 45 12.04 5.88 -6.43
N SER A 46 10.93 6.57 -6.22
CA SER A 46 9.54 6.15 -6.19
C SER A 46 9.39 4.71 -6.64
N THR A 47 9.76 3.76 -5.77
CA THR A 47 9.46 2.35 -6.01
C THR A 47 7.98 2.08 -5.74
N GLY A 48 7.29 3.06 -5.15
CA GLY A 48 5.85 3.10 -5.00
C GLY A 48 5.14 3.73 -6.20
N ILE A 49 3.82 3.50 -6.24
CA ILE A 49 2.92 3.98 -7.30
C ILE A 49 2.79 5.52 -7.24
N TYR A 50 3.05 6.13 -6.07
CA TYR A 50 2.99 7.58 -5.87
C TYR A 50 4.36 8.24 -5.97
N PRO A 51 4.45 9.46 -6.53
CA PRO A 51 5.73 10.17 -6.74
C PRO A 51 6.48 10.52 -5.45
N ARG A 52 5.79 10.46 -4.31
CA ARG A 52 6.36 10.61 -2.97
C ARG A 52 5.74 9.58 -2.04
N ARG A 53 6.45 9.28 -0.95
CA ARG A 53 5.90 8.52 0.17
C ARG A 53 4.58 9.11 0.65
N GLN A 54 3.56 8.28 0.83
CA GLN A 54 2.25 8.67 1.33
C GLN A 54 2.07 8.16 2.76
N LEU A 55 1.50 8.99 3.64
CA LEU A 55 1.06 8.58 4.96
C LEU A 55 -0.43 8.27 4.94
N TRP A 56 -0.80 7.03 5.21
CA TRP A 56 -2.19 6.55 5.21
C TRP A 56 -2.65 6.25 6.64
N ALA A 57 -3.96 6.27 6.87
CA ALA A 57 -4.56 5.77 8.11
C ALA A 57 -5.69 4.79 7.78
N VAL A 58 -5.90 3.78 8.63
CA VAL A 58 -6.99 2.82 8.52
C VAL A 58 -7.92 2.99 9.71
N VAL A 59 -9.20 3.21 9.42
CA VAL A 59 -10.25 3.38 10.42
C VAL A 59 -10.78 2.00 10.84
N PRO A 60 -11.15 1.79 12.12
CA PRO A 60 -11.90 0.62 12.55
C PRO A 60 -13.10 0.36 11.64
N LEU A 61 -13.26 -0.89 11.21
CA LEU A 61 -14.28 -1.21 10.21
C LEU A 61 -15.67 -1.25 10.84
N ARG A 62 -16.64 -0.66 10.14
CA ARG A 62 -18.05 -0.69 10.52
C ARG A 62 -18.65 -2.06 10.24
N ASN A 63 -19.44 -2.59 11.18
CA ASN A 63 -20.12 -3.86 10.99
C ASN A 63 -21.49 -3.67 10.33
N GLU A 64 -21.66 -4.23 9.14
CA GLU A 64 -22.93 -4.23 8.39
C GLU A 64 -23.44 -5.65 8.10
N SER A 65 -22.77 -6.66 8.65
CA SER A 65 -23.04 -8.08 8.36
C SER A 65 -24.35 -8.60 8.96
N GLY A 66 -24.99 -7.83 9.83
CA GLY A 66 -26.14 -8.28 10.63
C GLY A 66 -25.79 -9.31 11.71
N SER A 67 -24.53 -9.76 11.80
CA SER A 67 -24.05 -10.64 12.86
C SER A 67 -23.56 -9.84 14.07
N ALA A 68 -23.77 -10.38 15.27
CA ALA A 68 -23.20 -9.80 16.48
C ALA A 68 -21.69 -10.11 16.52
N LEU A 69 -20.88 -9.08 16.27
CA LEU A 69 -19.42 -9.16 16.38
C LEU A 69 -18.96 -8.68 17.75
N ASP A 70 -17.78 -9.16 18.16
CA ASP A 70 -17.05 -8.56 19.27
C ASP A 70 -16.87 -7.06 19.01
N PRO A 71 -17.01 -6.18 20.02
CA PRO A 71 -16.88 -4.72 19.84
C PRO A 71 -15.56 -4.30 19.17
N ASP A 72 -14.48 -5.00 19.47
CA ASP A 72 -13.13 -4.68 18.97
C ASP A 72 -12.81 -5.35 17.62
N ARG A 73 -13.74 -6.13 17.05
CA ARG A 73 -13.47 -6.89 15.81
C ARG A 73 -13.11 -5.96 14.66
N GLY A 74 -13.83 -4.85 14.51
CA GLY A 74 -13.55 -3.85 13.47
C GLY A 74 -12.15 -3.26 13.58
N ALA A 75 -11.67 -2.99 14.80
CA ALA A 75 -10.32 -2.50 15.05
C ALA A 75 -9.25 -3.57 14.75
N ARG A 76 -9.47 -4.83 15.12
CA ARG A 76 -8.54 -5.94 14.79
C ARG A 76 -8.37 -6.16 13.28
N ILE A 77 -9.48 -6.05 12.52
CA ILE A 77 -9.41 -6.14 11.06
C ILE A 77 -8.68 -4.91 10.49
N ALA A 78 -8.91 -3.72 11.04
CA ALA A 78 -8.20 -2.52 10.66
C ALA A 78 -6.69 -2.63 10.90
N ASP A 79 -6.25 -3.18 12.04
CA ASP A 79 -4.83 -3.44 12.32
C ASP A 79 -4.22 -4.39 11.29
N THR A 80 -4.97 -5.44 10.93
CA THR A 80 -4.54 -6.41 9.92
C THR A 80 -4.39 -5.75 8.55
N LEU A 81 -5.36 -4.91 8.15
CA LEU A 81 -5.30 -4.14 6.91
C LEU A 81 -4.15 -3.11 6.93
N ALA A 82 -3.95 -2.42 8.04
CA ALA A 82 -2.86 -1.46 8.22
C ALA A 82 -1.50 -2.14 8.01
N GLY A 83 -1.28 -3.28 8.65
CA GLY A 83 -0.07 -4.08 8.46
C GLY A 83 0.11 -4.59 7.03
N ARG A 84 -0.97 -4.85 6.28
CA ARG A 84 -0.87 -5.23 4.85
C ARG A 84 -0.53 -4.04 3.97
N LEU A 85 -1.16 -2.89 4.20
CA LEU A 85 -0.91 -1.68 3.43
C LEU A 85 0.50 -1.13 3.68
N GLU A 86 1.05 -1.28 4.88
CA GLU A 86 2.43 -0.89 5.21
C GLU A 86 3.49 -1.70 4.46
N THR A 87 3.16 -2.92 4.00
CA THR A 87 4.08 -3.70 3.15
C THR A 87 4.18 -3.16 1.72
N GLN A 88 3.30 -2.24 1.33
CA GLN A 88 3.28 -1.67 -0.02
C GLN A 88 4.36 -0.60 -0.17
N PRO A 89 5.18 -0.63 -1.24
CA PRO A 89 6.23 0.35 -1.44
C PRO A 89 5.70 1.78 -1.49
N GLY A 90 6.33 2.67 -0.70
CA GLY A 90 5.99 4.10 -0.69
C GLY A 90 4.73 4.45 0.10
N ILE A 91 4.16 3.53 0.88
CA ILE A 91 3.04 3.79 1.79
C ILE A 91 3.52 3.54 3.22
N ASP A 92 3.42 4.56 4.05
CA ASP A 92 3.57 4.44 5.50
C ASP A 92 2.17 4.49 6.12
N VAL A 93 1.89 3.67 7.13
CA VAL A 93 0.55 3.57 7.72
C VAL A 93 0.57 4.00 9.19
N LEU A 94 -0.37 4.86 9.57
CA LEU A 94 -0.55 5.31 10.93
C LEU A 94 -1.14 4.17 11.78
N PRO A 95 -0.62 3.92 13.00
CA PRO A 95 -1.19 2.91 13.89
C PRO A 95 -2.68 3.17 14.19
N VAL A 96 -3.51 2.13 14.17
CA VAL A 96 -4.97 2.25 14.37
C VAL A 96 -5.30 2.86 15.74
N ASN A 97 -4.49 2.60 16.78
CA ASN A 97 -4.65 3.23 18.09
C ASN A 97 -4.62 4.77 18.03
N ARG A 98 -3.84 5.36 17.13
CA ARG A 98 -3.80 6.82 16.95
C ARG A 98 -5.05 7.32 16.23
N VAL A 99 -5.58 6.54 15.30
CA VAL A 99 -6.86 6.82 14.63
C VAL A 99 -8.00 6.78 15.64
N LEU A 100 -8.05 5.75 16.49
CA LEU A 100 -9.02 5.62 17.58
C LEU A 100 -8.98 6.81 18.55
N ALA A 101 -7.79 7.24 18.96
CA ALA A 101 -7.65 8.40 19.83
C ALA A 101 -8.15 9.70 19.18
N ALA A 102 -7.92 9.87 17.87
CA ALA A 102 -8.44 11.01 17.13
C ALA A 102 -9.98 10.95 16.99
N MET A 103 -10.54 9.77 16.68
CA MET A 103 -11.98 9.56 16.64
C MET A 103 -12.63 9.87 17.99
N GLU A 104 -12.05 9.40 19.10
CA GLU A 104 -12.51 9.71 20.46
C GLU A 104 -12.49 11.22 20.72
N SER A 105 -11.43 11.93 20.31
CA SER A 105 -11.33 13.38 20.47
C SER A 105 -12.41 14.16 19.69
N LEU A 106 -12.89 13.59 18.59
CA LEU A 106 -13.96 14.12 17.76
C LEU A 106 -15.35 13.59 18.16
N GLN A 107 -15.42 12.77 19.23
CA GLN A 107 -16.64 12.09 19.67
C GLN A 107 -17.27 11.22 18.57
N MET A 108 -16.45 10.70 17.67
CA MET A 108 -16.86 9.80 16.59
C MET A 108 -16.72 8.35 17.06
N THR A 109 -17.82 7.62 17.13
CA THR A 109 -17.78 6.16 17.42
C THR A 109 -17.57 5.35 16.15
N GLU A 110 -18.13 5.83 15.04
CA GLU A 110 -17.99 5.24 13.71
C GLU A 110 -17.99 6.36 12.66
N ILE A 111 -17.50 6.06 11.46
CA ILE A 111 -17.60 6.96 10.32
C ILE A 111 -18.83 6.56 9.52
N THR A 112 -19.81 7.46 9.48
CA THR A 112 -21.09 7.25 8.79
C THR A 112 -21.19 8.04 7.50
N THR A 113 -20.50 9.17 7.43
CA THR A 113 -20.53 10.06 6.27
C THR A 113 -19.14 10.32 5.69
N PRO A 114 -19.05 10.61 4.38
CA PRO A 114 -17.79 11.02 3.79
C PRO A 114 -17.19 12.30 4.38
N ALA A 115 -18.04 13.22 4.85
CA ALA A 115 -17.60 14.46 5.49
C ALA A 115 -16.86 14.18 6.82
N GLU A 116 -17.32 13.19 7.60
CA GLU A 116 -16.62 12.72 8.81
C GLU A 116 -15.26 12.11 8.45
N ALA A 117 -15.21 11.29 7.39
CA ALA A 117 -13.96 10.69 6.89
C ALA A 117 -12.92 11.77 6.56
N LEU A 118 -13.30 12.80 5.80
CA LEU A 118 -12.39 13.90 5.47
C LEU A 118 -12.00 14.71 6.70
N THR A 119 -12.93 14.96 7.62
CA THR A 119 -12.64 15.67 8.86
C THR A 119 -11.59 14.92 9.69
N LEU A 120 -11.75 13.62 9.86
CA LEU A 120 -10.80 12.78 10.58
C LEU A 120 -9.44 12.75 9.87
N ARG A 121 -9.42 12.63 8.54
CA ARG A 121 -8.21 12.70 7.73
C ARG A 121 -7.42 13.99 7.97
N HIS A 122 -8.12 15.14 7.99
CA HIS A 122 -7.52 16.44 8.26
C HIS A 122 -6.95 16.54 9.68
N VAL A 123 -7.66 16.02 10.69
CA VAL A 123 -7.20 16.01 12.09
C VAL A 123 -5.97 15.12 12.28
N LEU A 124 -5.91 14.00 11.55
CA LEU A 124 -4.78 13.08 11.58
C LEU A 124 -3.58 13.55 10.74
N GLU A 125 -3.76 14.57 9.91
CA GLU A 125 -2.74 15.09 8.97
C GLU A 125 -2.18 14.00 8.04
N VAL A 126 -3.04 13.09 7.58
CA VAL A 126 -2.66 11.99 6.68
C VAL A 126 -3.02 12.31 5.22
N ASP A 127 -2.26 11.76 4.28
CA ASP A 127 -2.49 11.92 2.84
C ASP A 127 -3.78 11.20 2.41
N ALA A 128 -4.02 9.99 2.95
CA ALA A 128 -5.19 9.18 2.65
C ALA A 128 -5.78 8.51 3.89
N LEU A 129 -7.09 8.29 3.87
CA LEU A 129 -7.83 7.57 4.90
C LEU A 129 -8.56 6.38 4.27
N VAL A 130 -8.33 5.19 4.81
CA VAL A 130 -9.04 3.97 4.42
C VAL A 130 -10.19 3.75 5.39
N VAL A 131 -11.41 3.76 4.85
CA VAL A 131 -12.64 3.46 5.57
C VAL A 131 -13.14 2.11 5.08
N GLY A 132 -13.63 1.25 5.97
CA GLY A 132 -14.10 -0.06 5.56
C GLY A 132 -15.32 -0.56 6.30
N THR A 133 -15.98 -1.54 5.69
CA THR A 133 -17.19 -2.18 6.19
C THR A 133 -17.05 -3.70 6.14
N ILE A 134 -17.67 -4.37 7.11
CA ILE A 134 -17.80 -5.82 7.18
C ILE A 134 -19.23 -6.16 6.75
N SER A 135 -19.41 -6.58 5.50
CA SER A 135 -20.74 -6.82 4.92
C SER A 135 -21.26 -8.24 5.15
N ALA A 136 -20.38 -9.18 5.50
CA ALA A 136 -20.76 -10.53 5.90
C ALA A 136 -19.72 -11.08 6.87
N PHE A 137 -20.14 -11.84 7.87
CA PHE A 137 -19.23 -12.47 8.81
C PHE A 137 -19.83 -13.78 9.35
N ASP A 138 -19.12 -14.87 9.15
CA ASP A 138 -19.41 -16.19 9.70
C ASP A 138 -18.09 -16.86 10.08
N ALA A 139 -17.87 -17.10 11.36
CA ALA A 139 -16.62 -17.71 11.85
C ALA A 139 -16.64 -19.24 11.87
N TYR A 140 -17.79 -19.87 11.59
CA TYR A 140 -17.93 -21.33 11.63
C TYR A 140 -17.36 -21.96 10.35
N ASP A 141 -16.69 -23.12 10.46
CA ASP A 141 -16.10 -23.79 9.28
C ASP A 141 -17.20 -24.30 8.33
N PRO A 142 -17.23 -23.85 7.05
CA PRO A 142 -16.27 -22.95 6.39
C PRO A 142 -16.54 -21.46 6.63
N PRO A 143 -15.52 -20.67 7.04
CA PRO A 143 -15.70 -19.27 7.38
C PRO A 143 -16.06 -18.43 6.16
N LYS A 144 -16.79 -17.34 6.42
CA LYS A 144 -17.22 -16.38 5.42
C LYS A 144 -16.92 -14.97 5.89
N LEU A 145 -16.41 -14.15 4.98
CA LEU A 145 -16.09 -12.77 5.27
C LEU A 145 -16.36 -11.91 4.03
N GLY A 146 -17.24 -10.93 4.20
CA GLY A 146 -17.48 -9.84 3.27
C GLY A 146 -16.79 -8.58 3.77
N LEU A 147 -15.97 -7.96 2.93
CA LEU A 147 -15.17 -6.79 3.25
C LEU A 147 -15.28 -5.77 2.12
N GLY A 148 -15.61 -4.53 2.47
CA GLY A 148 -15.48 -3.37 1.58
C GLY A 148 -14.48 -2.40 2.17
N ILE A 149 -13.61 -1.84 1.35
CA ILE A 149 -12.74 -0.72 1.75
C ILE A 149 -12.77 0.38 0.68
N GLU A 150 -12.69 1.60 1.17
CA GLU A 150 -12.80 2.84 0.43
C GLU A 150 -11.62 3.74 0.78
N LEU A 151 -10.98 4.32 -0.23
CA LEU A 151 -9.85 5.22 -0.08
C LEU A 151 -10.31 6.67 -0.24
N TYR A 152 -10.20 7.46 0.82
CA TYR A 152 -10.47 8.90 0.82
C TYR A 152 -9.17 9.69 0.76
N VAL A 153 -9.07 10.64 -0.17
CA VAL A 153 -7.90 11.51 -0.35
C VAL A 153 -8.32 12.98 -0.48
N ASP A 154 -7.33 13.87 -0.52
CA ASP A 154 -7.57 15.27 -0.91
C ASP A 154 -7.53 15.46 -2.43
N ASP A 155 -8.64 15.91 -3.01
CA ASP A 155 -8.73 16.27 -4.43
C ASP A 155 -7.84 17.48 -4.82
N ASN A 156 -7.32 18.22 -3.84
CA ASN A 156 -6.45 19.36 -4.10
C ASN A 156 -4.99 18.98 -4.37
N LEU A 157 -4.60 17.73 -4.10
CA LEU A 157 -3.24 17.27 -4.33
C LEU A 157 -3.02 16.93 -5.83
N PRO A 158 -2.00 17.52 -6.49
CA PRO A 158 -1.84 17.42 -7.95
C PRO A 158 -1.69 16.00 -8.51
N TRP A 159 -1.13 15.07 -7.74
CA TRP A 159 -0.93 13.67 -8.16
C TRP A 159 -2.14 12.78 -7.86
N PHE A 160 -3.08 13.23 -7.02
CA PHE A 160 -4.39 12.59 -6.91
C PHE A 160 -5.34 13.09 -8.01
N ARG A 161 -5.06 14.26 -8.61
CA ARG A 161 -5.69 14.73 -9.86
C ARG A 161 -5.17 13.97 -11.07
N GLY A 162 -5.70 12.77 -11.31
CA GLY A 162 -5.31 11.90 -12.42
C GLY A 162 -6.52 11.37 -13.18
N VAL A 163 -6.70 11.93 -14.39
CA VAL A 163 -7.20 11.35 -15.65
C VAL A 163 -8.23 10.21 -15.57
N GLY A 164 -9.43 10.46 -16.09
CA GLY A 164 -10.35 9.39 -16.51
C GLY A 164 -11.16 8.79 -15.36
N ASP A 165 -12.16 9.57 -14.96
CA ASP A 165 -13.34 9.22 -14.18
C ASP A 165 -13.83 7.75 -14.40
N LEU A 166 -13.30 6.79 -13.65
CA LEU A 166 -13.77 5.40 -13.63
C LEU A 166 -15.22 5.31 -13.15
N SER A 167 -15.67 6.27 -12.34
CA SER A 167 -17.07 6.45 -11.97
C SER A 167 -17.95 6.79 -13.18
N THR A 168 -17.46 7.52 -14.19
CA THR A 168 -18.17 7.68 -15.48
C THR A 168 -18.20 6.42 -16.33
N LEU A 169 -17.26 5.48 -16.14
CA LEU A 169 -17.29 4.18 -16.82
C LEU A 169 -18.19 3.16 -16.10
N GLN A 170 -18.47 3.38 -14.81
CA GLN A 170 -19.42 2.59 -14.02
C GLN A 170 -20.84 3.17 -14.01
N GLN A 171 -21.04 4.40 -14.50
CA GLN A 171 -22.36 4.99 -14.70
C GLN A 171 -23.07 4.34 -15.89
N SER A 172 -24.29 3.87 -15.67
CA SER A 172 -25.15 3.26 -16.70
C SER A 172 -25.36 4.23 -17.89
N SER A 173 -25.39 3.69 -19.11
CA SER A 173 -25.50 4.46 -20.37
C SER A 173 -26.71 5.41 -20.43
N THR A 174 -27.74 5.20 -19.61
CA THR A 174 -28.93 6.07 -19.50
C THR A 174 -28.68 7.43 -18.84
N ASP A 175 -27.57 7.63 -18.15
CA ASP A 175 -27.27 8.90 -17.44
C ASP A 175 -26.54 9.93 -18.32
N THR A 176 -26.13 9.52 -19.53
CA THR A 176 -25.34 10.36 -20.46
C THR A 176 -26.18 11.38 -21.24
N LEU A 177 -27.51 11.28 -21.24
CA LEU A 177 -28.40 12.16 -22.02
C LEU A 177 -28.66 13.54 -21.36
N SER A 178 -28.08 13.82 -20.19
CA SER A 178 -28.33 15.08 -19.47
C SER A 178 -27.09 15.96 -19.23
N ARG A 179 -25.93 15.70 -19.87
CA ARG A 179 -24.74 16.54 -19.67
C ARG A 179 -24.50 17.54 -20.83
N PRO A 180 -24.65 18.85 -20.59
CA PRO A 180 -24.04 19.85 -21.46
C PRO A 180 -22.52 19.86 -21.21
N VAL A 181 -21.76 19.56 -22.26
CA VAL A 181 -20.30 19.73 -22.30
C VAL A 181 -19.99 21.22 -22.15
N GLY A 182 -19.30 21.59 -21.05
CA GLY A 182 -18.80 22.96 -20.83
C GLY A 182 -19.33 23.71 -19.60
N SER A 183 -20.05 23.07 -18.68
CA SER A 183 -20.50 23.75 -17.46
C SER A 183 -19.45 23.74 -16.34
N ASN A 184 -18.90 24.92 -16.04
CA ASN A 184 -18.05 25.21 -14.86
C ASN A 184 -18.88 25.21 -13.55
N ASN A 185 -19.73 24.20 -13.35
CA ASN A 185 -20.58 24.15 -12.16
C ASN A 185 -19.77 23.68 -10.94
N SER A 186 -19.40 24.64 -10.10
CA SER A 186 -18.73 24.47 -8.80
C SER A 186 -19.44 23.46 -7.89
N ALA A 187 -20.76 23.29 -8.04
CA ALA A 187 -21.55 22.32 -7.27
C ALA A 187 -21.23 20.85 -7.60
N TYR A 188 -20.86 20.53 -8.85
CA TYR A 188 -20.44 19.16 -9.22
C TYR A 188 -18.98 18.88 -8.85
N GLN A 189 -18.14 19.91 -8.83
CA GLN A 189 -16.76 19.78 -8.32
C GLN A 189 -16.73 19.66 -6.79
N GLN A 190 -17.60 20.36 -6.05
CA GLN A 190 -17.71 20.22 -4.60
C GLN A 190 -18.30 18.87 -4.14
N ASN A 191 -19.08 18.19 -5.00
CA ASN A 191 -19.62 16.88 -4.65
C ASN A 191 -18.62 15.74 -4.90
N ARG A 192 -17.63 15.95 -5.78
CA ARG A 192 -16.52 15.00 -5.99
C ARG A 192 -15.53 14.98 -4.84
N SER A 193 -15.31 16.13 -4.20
CA SER A 193 -14.37 16.23 -3.07
C SER A 193 -14.76 15.40 -1.84
N HIS A 194 -15.96 14.82 -1.85
CA HIS A 194 -16.49 13.98 -0.77
C HIS A 194 -16.73 12.53 -1.20
N GLN A 195 -16.28 12.09 -2.38
CA GLN A 195 -16.43 10.69 -2.79
C GLN A 195 -15.14 9.91 -2.52
N PRO A 196 -15.23 8.60 -2.26
CA PRO A 196 -14.05 7.77 -2.21
C PRO A 196 -13.39 7.75 -3.60
N LEU A 197 -12.07 7.87 -3.62
CA LEU A 197 -11.28 7.88 -4.83
C LEU A 197 -11.22 6.51 -5.48
N THR A 198 -11.03 5.48 -4.66
CA THR A 198 -10.95 4.08 -5.08
C THR A 198 -11.67 3.20 -4.08
N VAL A 199 -12.35 2.17 -4.57
CA VAL A 199 -13.13 1.24 -3.77
C VAL A 199 -12.74 -0.19 -4.13
N ALA A 200 -12.55 -1.03 -3.12
CA ALA A 200 -12.34 -2.46 -3.29
C ALA A 200 -13.31 -3.24 -2.40
N VAL A 201 -14.06 -4.16 -3.01
CA VAL A 201 -15.05 -5.00 -2.31
C VAL A 201 -14.77 -6.47 -2.62
N GLY A 202 -15.03 -7.33 -1.64
CA GLY A 202 -15.00 -8.77 -1.83
C GLY A 202 -15.89 -9.50 -0.85
N TYR A 203 -16.51 -10.57 -1.32
CA TYR A 203 -17.18 -11.56 -0.50
C TYR A 203 -16.46 -12.88 -0.70
N PHE A 204 -16.02 -13.49 0.41
CA PHE A 204 -15.22 -14.71 0.38
C PHE A 204 -15.89 -15.77 1.25
N ASP A 205 -16.25 -16.89 0.63
CA ASP A 205 -16.79 -18.08 1.29
C ASP A 205 -15.77 -19.22 1.14
N ALA A 206 -15.23 -19.70 2.26
CA ALA A 206 -14.24 -20.77 2.24
C ALA A 206 -14.79 -22.13 1.75
N ALA A 207 -16.11 -22.28 1.57
CA ALA A 207 -16.71 -23.43 0.91
C ALA A 207 -16.48 -23.42 -0.60
N GLU A 208 -16.42 -22.22 -1.20
CA GLU A 208 -16.38 -22.04 -2.65
C GLU A 208 -15.05 -22.52 -3.26
N PRO A 209 -15.07 -23.27 -4.37
CA PRO A 209 -13.85 -23.74 -5.03
C PRO A 209 -12.87 -22.61 -5.38
N GLY A 210 -13.35 -21.48 -5.93
CA GLY A 210 -12.50 -20.35 -6.32
C GLY A 210 -11.78 -19.72 -5.12
N THR A 211 -12.51 -19.43 -4.05
CA THR A 211 -11.94 -18.92 -2.80
C THR A 211 -10.94 -19.89 -2.19
N ARG A 212 -11.21 -21.21 -2.24
CA ARG A 212 -10.28 -22.23 -1.76
C ARG A 212 -8.98 -22.27 -2.56
N ASP A 213 -9.03 -22.06 -3.87
CA ASP A 213 -7.84 -22.05 -4.71
C ASP A 213 -6.98 -20.82 -4.44
N LEU A 214 -7.60 -19.64 -4.30
CA LEU A 214 -6.92 -18.43 -3.83
C LEU A 214 -6.28 -18.62 -2.46
N LEU A 215 -7.00 -19.24 -1.51
CA LEU A 215 -6.50 -19.48 -0.16
C LEU A 215 -5.30 -20.44 -0.15
N LYS A 216 -5.32 -21.50 -0.97
CA LYS A 216 -4.17 -22.41 -1.12
C LYS A 216 -2.97 -21.70 -1.71
N GLN A 217 -3.18 -20.86 -2.73
CA GLN A 217 -2.12 -20.09 -3.36
C GLN A 217 -1.50 -19.11 -2.35
N TYR A 218 -2.33 -18.38 -1.62
CA TYR A 218 -1.90 -17.49 -0.55
C TYR A 218 -1.10 -18.22 0.54
N ALA A 219 -1.57 -19.38 1.01
CA ALA A 219 -0.84 -20.17 2.00
C ALA A 219 0.53 -20.62 1.47
N LYS A 220 0.59 -21.07 0.20
CA LYS A 220 1.83 -21.49 -0.47
C LYS A 220 2.86 -20.35 -0.53
N ASP A 221 2.42 -19.13 -0.84
CA ASP A 221 3.29 -17.96 -0.96
C ASP A 221 3.90 -17.57 0.39
N ARG A 222 3.30 -18.00 1.51
CA ARG A 222 3.85 -17.85 2.87
C ARG A 222 4.74 -19.01 3.32
N GLY A 223 5.23 -19.80 2.39
CA GLY A 223 6.16 -20.90 2.68
C GLY A 223 5.48 -22.14 3.26
N VAL A 224 4.15 -22.24 3.18
CA VAL A 224 3.46 -23.51 3.46
C VAL A 224 3.83 -24.49 2.35
N LYS A 225 4.61 -25.52 2.69
CA LYS A 225 5.03 -26.53 1.73
C LYS A 225 3.80 -27.27 1.18
N PRO A 226 3.68 -27.48 -0.14
CA PRO A 226 2.57 -28.22 -0.74
C PRO A 226 2.42 -29.65 -0.21
N SER A 227 3.50 -30.24 0.30
CA SER A 227 3.52 -31.58 0.91
C SER A 227 2.76 -31.65 2.24
N ASP A 228 2.62 -30.53 2.95
CA ASP A 228 1.82 -30.45 4.19
C ASP A 228 0.34 -30.32 3.84
N LYS A 229 -0.26 -31.47 3.49
CA LYS A 229 -1.67 -31.61 3.07
C LYS A 229 -2.71 -30.92 3.98
N ASN A 230 -2.34 -30.55 5.21
CA ASN A 230 -3.25 -29.99 6.22
C ASN A 230 -3.03 -28.52 6.59
N ASN A 231 -1.97 -27.85 6.11
CA ASN A 231 -1.59 -26.56 6.70
C ASN A 231 -2.45 -25.39 6.16
N TRP A 232 -2.84 -25.40 4.88
CA TRP A 232 -3.82 -24.42 4.36
C TRP A 232 -5.22 -24.57 4.99
N ARG A 233 -5.55 -25.74 5.55
CA ARG A 233 -6.82 -25.96 6.26
C ARG A 233 -6.89 -25.17 7.57
N LEU A 234 -5.75 -24.79 8.17
CA LEU A 234 -5.74 -23.95 9.37
C LEU A 234 -6.42 -22.60 9.11
N TYR A 235 -6.24 -22.03 7.93
CA TYR A 235 -6.93 -20.81 7.52
C TYR A 235 -8.44 -20.98 7.37
N ARG A 236 -8.96 -22.22 7.25
CA ARG A 236 -10.41 -22.49 7.25
C ARG A 236 -10.97 -22.73 8.64
N ILE A 237 -10.13 -23.05 9.61
CA ILE A 237 -10.56 -23.37 10.97
C ILE A 237 -10.39 -22.13 11.87
N ASN A 238 -9.42 -21.27 11.58
CA ASN A 238 -9.13 -20.06 12.33
C ASN A 238 -9.57 -18.81 11.56
N MET A 239 -10.58 -18.12 12.09
CA MET A 239 -11.15 -16.91 11.49
C MET A 239 -10.15 -15.74 11.44
N ASP A 240 -9.20 -15.64 12.37
CA ASP A 240 -8.18 -14.58 12.34
C ASP A 240 -7.22 -14.79 11.17
N LEU A 241 -6.78 -16.05 10.95
CA LEU A 241 -5.97 -16.40 9.77
C LEU A 241 -6.76 -16.18 8.47
N TYR A 242 -8.05 -16.53 8.46
CA TYR A 242 -8.91 -16.27 7.31
C TYR A 242 -9.07 -14.76 7.02
N THR A 243 -9.20 -13.96 8.08
CA THR A 243 -9.26 -12.50 8.00
C THR A 243 -7.98 -11.93 7.39
N GLU A 244 -6.80 -12.43 7.77
CA GLU A 244 -5.55 -12.01 7.14
C GLU A 244 -5.53 -12.28 5.62
N PHE A 245 -6.03 -13.45 5.21
CA PHE A 245 -6.16 -13.81 3.80
C PHE A 245 -7.06 -12.82 3.06
N VAL A 246 -8.26 -12.57 3.59
CA VAL A 246 -9.20 -11.65 2.95
C VAL A 246 -8.66 -10.22 2.92
N ALA A 247 -8.07 -9.75 4.02
CA ALA A 247 -7.42 -8.44 4.08
C ALA A 247 -6.34 -8.30 3.01
N HIS A 248 -5.49 -9.32 2.82
CA HIS A 248 -4.49 -9.32 1.75
C HIS A 248 -5.11 -9.18 0.36
N ILE A 249 -6.11 -10.00 0.02
CA ILE A 249 -6.74 -9.93 -1.31
C ILE A 249 -7.42 -8.57 -1.55
N VAL A 250 -8.09 -8.02 -0.54
CA VAL A 250 -8.82 -6.76 -0.68
C VAL A 250 -7.86 -5.57 -0.75
N SER A 251 -6.79 -5.56 0.05
CA SER A 251 -5.70 -4.57 -0.06
C SER A 251 -5.04 -4.62 -1.44
N ASP A 252 -4.72 -5.81 -1.96
CA ASP A 252 -4.10 -5.95 -3.28
C ASP A 252 -5.03 -5.43 -4.40
N ARG A 253 -6.33 -5.70 -4.32
CA ARG A 253 -7.33 -5.15 -5.26
C ARG A 253 -7.40 -3.63 -5.20
N LEU A 254 -7.37 -3.05 -4.00
CA LEU A 254 -7.32 -1.59 -3.84
C LEU A 254 -6.09 -1.01 -4.52
N MET A 255 -4.91 -1.60 -4.28
CA MET A 255 -3.65 -1.13 -4.87
C MET A 255 -3.60 -1.31 -6.39
N GLN A 256 -4.16 -2.39 -6.92
CA GLN A 256 -4.30 -2.59 -8.36
C GLN A 256 -5.20 -1.53 -8.99
N SER A 257 -6.33 -1.21 -8.35
CA SER A 257 -7.23 -0.16 -8.83
C SER A 257 -6.55 1.22 -8.80
N GLU A 258 -5.80 1.53 -7.75
CA GLU A 258 -4.99 2.77 -7.70
C GLU A 258 -3.91 2.80 -8.78
N THR A 259 -3.25 1.67 -9.06
CA THR A 259 -2.24 1.57 -10.12
C THR A 259 -2.84 1.81 -11.49
N LEU A 260 -3.99 1.21 -11.78
CA LEU A 260 -4.71 1.40 -13.05
C LEU A 260 -5.22 2.84 -13.20
N ARG A 261 -5.66 3.47 -12.11
CA ARG A 261 -6.08 4.88 -12.09
C ARG A 261 -4.93 5.83 -12.41
N LEU A 262 -3.76 5.57 -11.82
CA LEU A 262 -2.57 6.42 -12.01
C LEU A 262 -1.87 6.15 -13.36
N ASN A 263 -1.95 4.92 -13.87
CA ASN A 263 -1.37 4.51 -15.14
C ASN A 263 -2.45 3.88 -16.03
N PRO A 264 -3.40 4.66 -16.55
CA PRO A 264 -4.44 4.11 -17.42
C PRO A 264 -3.82 3.53 -18.69
N PRO A 265 -4.32 2.38 -19.18
CA PRO A 265 -3.84 1.83 -20.44
C PRO A 265 -4.06 2.84 -21.57
N PRO A 266 -3.16 2.89 -22.58
CA PRO A 266 -3.36 3.74 -23.73
C PRO A 266 -4.72 3.40 -24.38
N PRO A 267 -5.47 4.40 -24.87
CA PRO A 267 -6.73 4.14 -25.55
C PRO A 267 -6.47 3.16 -26.69
N LEU A 268 -7.30 2.12 -26.78
CA LEU A 268 -7.26 1.19 -27.90
C LEU A 268 -7.34 2.03 -29.17
N ALA A 269 -6.30 1.96 -30.01
CA ALA A 269 -6.35 2.60 -31.32
C ALA A 269 -7.64 2.15 -31.99
N PRO A 270 -8.38 3.05 -32.67
CA PRO A 270 -9.56 2.65 -33.41
C PRO A 270 -9.13 1.49 -34.29
N SER A 271 -9.69 0.30 -34.04
CA SER A 271 -9.55 -0.80 -34.97
C SER A 271 -10.00 -0.23 -36.29
N HIS A 272 -9.10 -0.13 -37.27
CA HIS A 272 -9.50 0.01 -38.65
C HIS A 272 -10.47 -1.16 -38.87
N VAL A 273 -11.76 -0.85 -38.84
CA VAL A 273 -12.76 -1.72 -39.41
C VAL A 273 -12.40 -1.66 -40.87
N ASP A 274 -11.68 -2.69 -41.33
CA ASP A 274 -11.49 -2.92 -42.75
C ASP A 274 -12.91 -3.06 -43.31
N GLU A 275 -13.40 -1.95 -43.86
CA GLU A 275 -14.64 -1.84 -44.62
C GLU A 275 -14.40 -2.45 -46.00
N ASP A 276 -13.85 -3.66 -46.05
CA ASP A 276 -13.84 -4.53 -47.22
C ASP A 276 -15.16 -5.31 -47.23
N ILE A 277 -16.26 -4.57 -47.41
CA ILE A 277 -17.50 -5.16 -47.90
C ILE A 277 -17.35 -5.22 -49.42
N ASP A 278 -16.97 -6.40 -49.92
CA ASP A 278 -17.00 -6.72 -51.35
C ASP A 278 -18.40 -6.42 -51.93
N PRO A 279 -18.55 -5.47 -52.87
CA PRO A 279 -19.84 -5.15 -53.45
C PRO A 279 -20.30 -6.17 -54.53
N GLU A 280 -19.64 -7.32 -54.70
CA GLU A 280 -19.97 -8.30 -55.76
C GLU A 280 -20.99 -9.38 -55.38
N PHE A 281 -21.66 -9.28 -54.22
CA PHE A 281 -22.77 -10.18 -53.87
C PHE A 281 -24.12 -9.46 -53.82
N PHE A 282 -24.55 -8.86 -54.93
CA PHE A 282 -25.98 -8.66 -55.25
C PHE A 282 -26.23 -8.71 -56.77
#